data_AF-A0A7Z8QUD7-F1
#
_entry.id   AF-A0A7Z8QUD7-F1
#
_cell.length_a   1.000
_cell.length_b   1.000
_cell.length_c   1.000
_cell.angle_alpha   90.00
_cell.angle_beta   90.00
_cell.angle_gamma   90.00
#
_symmetry.space_group_name_H-M   'P 1'
#
loop_
_entity.id
_entity.type
_entity.pdbx_description
1 polymer ?
#
loop_
_entity_poly.entity_id
_entity_poly.type
_entity_poly.pdbx_seq_one_letter_code
_entity_poly.pdbx_strand_id
1 'polypeptide(L)'
;FAKAPFPGFSAEALIRESDTAARIKSDEFALILLDSGNHSAKVVAKKILNSLLSPFMINNQQFSIGSSIGIAIYPQDGSDSDTLLQQADRAMY
;
A
#
# COMPACT_ATOMS: atom_id res chain seq x y z
N PHE A 1 -0.56 -13.34 10.13
CA PHE A 1 0.28 -12.14 9.96
C PHE A 1 0.97 -12.24 8.61
N ALA A 2 0.55 -11.43 7.65
CA ALA A 2 0.75 -11.69 6.23
C ALA A 2 2.15 -11.27 5.78
N LYS A 3 3.07 -12.24 5.67
CA LYS A 3 4.29 -12.07 4.86
C LYS A 3 3.83 -11.66 3.46
N ALA A 4 4.33 -10.54 2.96
CA ALA A 4 4.11 -10.19 1.56
C ALA A 4 4.62 -11.34 0.66
N PRO A 5 4.00 -11.57 -0.51
CA PRO A 5 4.42 -12.66 -1.40
C PRO A 5 5.81 -12.46 -2.00
N PHE A 6 6.48 -11.33 -1.73
CA PHE A 6 7.77 -10.96 -2.32
C PHE A 6 8.89 -11.07 -1.28
N PRO A 7 9.99 -11.80 -1.59
CA PRO A 7 11.15 -11.85 -0.72
C PRO A 7 11.73 -10.45 -0.50
N GLY A 8 11.79 -10.00 0.76
CA GLY A 8 12.42 -8.72 1.13
C GLY A 8 11.50 -7.50 1.19
N PHE A 9 10.20 -7.63 0.85
CA PHE A 9 9.22 -6.55 1.05
C PHE A 9 8.37 -6.80 2.30
N SER A 10 8.23 -5.78 3.15
CA SER A 10 7.26 -5.74 4.24
C SER A 10 6.66 -4.33 4.29
N ALA A 11 5.35 -4.24 4.09
CA ALA A 11 4.64 -2.97 4.15
C ALA A 11 4.71 -2.37 5.56
N GLU A 12 4.71 -3.23 6.59
CA GLU A 12 4.82 -2.86 8.01
C GLU A 12 6.14 -2.14 8.31
N ALA A 13 7.24 -2.54 7.67
CA ALA A 13 8.54 -1.86 7.83
C ALA A 13 8.56 -0.45 7.19
N LEU A 14 7.57 -0.11 6.36
CA LEU A 14 7.51 1.15 5.63
C LEU A 14 6.57 2.18 6.28
N ILE A 15 5.74 1.77 7.22
CA ILE A 15 4.76 2.61 7.93
C ILE A 15 5.12 2.79 9.41
N ARG A 16 4.37 3.65 10.13
CA ARG A 16 4.54 3.86 11.57
C ARG A 16 3.83 2.74 12.34
N GLU A 17 4.17 2.57 13.61
CA GLU A 17 3.49 1.62 14.50
C GLU A 17 2.00 1.94 14.70
N SER A 18 1.63 3.22 14.62
CA SER A 18 0.22 3.67 14.68
C SER A 18 -0.58 3.35 13.42
N ASP A 19 0.10 3.07 12.31
CA ASP A 19 -0.54 2.81 11.03
C ASP A 19 -0.88 1.32 10.92
N THR A 20 -1.86 1.00 10.08
CA THR A 20 -2.28 -0.40 9.88
C THR A 20 -2.03 -0.82 8.44
N ALA A 21 -1.41 -1.99 8.25
CA ALA A 21 -1.35 -2.68 6.96
C ALA A 21 -2.16 -3.99 7.05
N ALA A 22 -3.00 -4.23 6.06
CA ALA A 22 -3.80 -5.45 5.95
C ALA A 22 -3.76 -6.00 4.54
N ARG A 23 -3.70 -7.33 4.41
CA ARG A 23 -3.89 -8.02 3.14
C ARG A 23 -5.39 -8.29 2.96
N ILE A 24 -5.98 -7.71 1.93
CA ILE A 24 -7.43 -7.82 1.65
C ILE A 24 -7.72 -8.99 0.71
N LYS A 25 -6.87 -9.18 -0.30
CA LYS A 25 -6.94 -10.31 -1.25
C LYS A 25 -5.55 -10.89 -1.52
N SER A 26 -5.43 -11.75 -2.54
CA SER A 26 -4.16 -12.42 -2.84
C SER A 26 -3.02 -11.43 -3.12
N ASP A 27 -3.29 -10.39 -3.89
CA ASP A 27 -2.33 -9.39 -4.33
C ASP A 27 -2.72 -7.95 -3.92
N GLU A 28 -3.87 -7.78 -3.26
CA GLU A 28 -4.35 -6.49 -2.78
C GLU A 28 -4.07 -6.28 -1.29
N PHE A 29 -3.53 -5.10 -0.98
CA PHE A 29 -3.24 -4.66 0.38
C PHE A 29 -3.89 -3.30 0.62
N ALA A 30 -4.40 -3.09 1.83
CA ALA A 30 -4.89 -1.80 2.29
C ALA A 30 -3.98 -1.28 3.41
N LEU A 31 -3.71 0.03 3.37
CA LEU A 31 -2.98 0.72 4.41
C LEU A 31 -3.83 1.86 4.97
N ILE A 32 -3.92 1.93 6.30
CA ILE A 32 -4.60 2.99 7.03
C ILE A 32 -3.54 3.82 7.73
N LEU A 33 -3.44 5.10 7.35
CA LEU A 33 -2.50 6.05 7.94
C LEU A 33 -3.27 6.97 8.89
N LEU A 34 -2.93 6.91 10.18
CA LEU A 34 -3.58 7.76 11.17
C LEU A 34 -2.97 9.17 11.15
N ASP A 35 -3.79 10.16 11.52
CA ASP A 35 -3.39 11.57 11.63
C ASP A 35 -2.59 12.05 10.40
N SER A 36 -3.08 11.69 9.22
CA SER A 36 -2.39 11.86 7.95
C SER A 36 -3.27 12.56 6.93
N GLY A 37 -2.69 13.51 6.21
CA GLY A 37 -3.33 14.21 5.11
C GLY A 37 -2.82 13.74 3.75
N ASN A 38 -3.31 14.39 2.70
CA ASN A 38 -2.96 14.07 1.30
C ASN A 38 -1.43 14.04 1.06
N HIS A 39 -0.68 14.99 1.63
CA HIS A 39 0.77 15.04 1.47
C HIS A 39 1.48 13.84 2.10
N SER A 40 1.19 13.50 3.37
CA SER A 40 1.85 12.38 4.04
C SER A 40 1.48 11.04 3.40
N ALA A 41 0.21 10.87 3.00
CA ALA A 41 -0.24 9.70 2.26
C ALA A 41 0.54 9.49 0.95
N LYS A 42 0.75 10.55 0.17
CA LYS A 42 1.56 10.50 -1.06
C LYS A 42 3.02 10.15 -0.79
N VAL A 43 3.62 10.65 0.28
CA VAL A 43 5.00 10.32 0.66
C VAL A 43 5.13 8.84 1.00
N VAL A 44 4.20 8.29 1.80
CA VAL A 44 4.19 6.87 2.15
C VAL A 44 3.94 6.00 0.92
N ALA A 45 2.97 6.36 0.07
CA ALA A 45 2.69 5.65 -1.17
C ALA A 45 3.92 5.60 -2.09
N LYS A 46 4.64 6.73 -2.26
CA LYS A 46 5.87 6.77 -3.05
C LYS A 46 6.99 5.91 -2.46
N LYS A 47 7.13 5.90 -1.13
CA LYS A 47 8.08 5.01 -0.43
C LYS A 47 7.78 3.53 -0.70
N ILE A 48 6.50 3.15 -0.65
CA ILE A 48 6.05 1.77 -0.93
C ILE A 48 6.30 1.41 -2.39
N LEU A 49 5.88 2.25 -3.34
CA LEU A 49 6.11 2.03 -4.77
C LEU A 49 7.60 1.84 -5.08
N ASN A 50 8.46 2.72 -4.57
CA ASN A 50 9.90 2.60 -4.77
C ASN A 50 10.48 1.29 -4.21
N SER A 51 9.95 0.80 -3.09
CA SER A 51 10.35 -0.48 -2.53
C SER A 51 9.91 -1.66 -3.39
N LEU A 52 8.74 -1.58 -4.03
CA LEU A 52 8.20 -2.63 -4.90
C LEU A 52 8.84 -2.63 -6.30
N LEU A 53 9.36 -1.50 -6.75
CA LEU A 53 10.10 -1.36 -8.02
C LEU A 53 11.48 -2.05 -7.98
N SER A 54 12.00 -2.37 -6.79
CA SER A 54 13.28 -3.07 -6.66
C SER A 54 13.11 -4.53 -7.11
N PRO A 55 13.85 -4.99 -8.14
CA PRO A 55 13.75 -6.37 -8.60
C PRO A 55 14.14 -7.35 -7.51
N PHE A 56 13.48 -8.50 -7.45
CA PHE A 56 13.79 -9.57 -6.50
C PHE A 56 14.22 -10.85 -7.23
N MET A 57 15.03 -11.66 -6.54
CA MET A 57 15.59 -12.89 -7.08
C MET A 57 14.79 -14.10 -6.61
N ILE A 58 14.37 -14.95 -7.55
CA ILE A 58 13.81 -16.29 -7.28
C ILE A 58 14.57 -17.28 -8.17
N ASN A 59 15.19 -18.30 -7.58
CA ASN A 59 15.94 -19.33 -8.32
C ASN A 59 16.96 -18.75 -9.33
N ASN A 60 17.73 -17.74 -8.92
CA ASN A 60 18.69 -17.01 -9.75
C ASN A 60 18.09 -16.26 -10.97
N GLN A 61 16.76 -16.12 -11.04
CA GLN A 61 16.08 -15.29 -12.03
C GLN A 61 15.60 -14.00 -11.37
N GLN A 62 15.75 -12.89 -12.10
CA GLN A 62 15.33 -11.57 -11.67
C GLN A 62 13.88 -11.32 -12.08
N PHE A 63 13.04 -10.96 -11.12
CA PHE A 63 11.65 -10.60 -11.33
C PHE A 63 11.43 -9.15 -10.92
N SER A 64 10.62 -8.45 -11.71
CA SER A 64 10.12 -7.12 -11.37
C SER A 64 8.60 -7.18 -11.39
N ILE A 65 7.97 -6.47 -10.46
CA ILE A 65 6.52 -6.33 -10.39
C ILE A 65 6.14 -4.88 -10.65
N GLY A 66 5.03 -4.70 -11.35
CA GLY A 66 4.31 -3.44 -11.34
C GLY A 66 3.47 -3.34 -10.07
N SER A 67 3.23 -2.12 -9.60
CA SER A 67 2.31 -1.88 -8.49
C SER A 67 1.64 -0.54 -8.68
N SER A 68 0.36 -0.46 -8.32
CA SER A 68 -0.44 0.75 -8.32
C SER A 68 -0.93 1.00 -6.91
N ILE A 69 -1.08 2.28 -6.54
CA ILE A 69 -1.62 2.68 -5.25
C ILE A 69 -2.61 3.81 -5.50
N GLY A 70 -3.88 3.57 -5.17
CA GLY A 70 -4.88 4.62 -5.05
C GLY A 70 -4.98 5.11 -3.60
N ILE A 71 -5.33 6.39 -3.42
CA ILE A 71 -5.38 7.06 -2.12
C ILE A 71 -6.77 7.69 -1.96
N ALA A 72 -7.38 7.48 -0.79
CA ALA A 72 -8.57 8.19 -0.34
C ALA A 72 -8.30 8.82 1.04
N ILE A 73 -8.86 9.99 1.30
CA ILE A 73 -8.65 10.79 2.51
C ILE A 73 -9.99 10.95 3.25
N TYR A 74 -10.02 10.52 4.51
CA TYR A 74 -11.11 10.87 5.41
C TYR A 74 -10.96 12.30 5.93
N PRO A 75 -12.05 13.10 6.01
CA PRO A 75 -13.42 12.80 5.59
C PRO A 75 -13.74 13.20 4.13
N GLN A 76 -12.78 13.72 3.36
CA GLN A 76 -13.02 14.34 2.04
C GLN A 76 -13.58 13.36 0.99
N ASP A 77 -13.08 12.13 0.99
CA ASP A 77 -13.44 11.10 0.02
C ASP A 77 -14.49 10.11 0.57
N GLY A 78 -14.90 10.27 1.83
CA GLY A 78 -15.88 9.42 2.49
C GLY A 78 -15.78 9.45 4.00
N SER A 79 -16.86 9.07 4.68
CA SER A 79 -16.94 9.02 6.14
C SER A 79 -16.99 7.59 6.72
N ASP A 80 -16.98 6.58 5.87
CA ASP A 80 -17.01 5.16 6.23
C ASP A 80 -15.97 4.37 5.42
N SER A 81 -15.60 3.19 5.94
CA SER A 81 -14.54 2.36 5.36
C SER A 81 -14.86 1.87 3.94
N ASP A 82 -16.11 1.56 3.66
CA ASP A 82 -16.51 0.98 2.36
C ASP A 82 -16.41 2.05 1.26
N THR A 83 -16.88 3.26 1.55
CA THR A 83 -16.74 4.42 0.66
C THR A 83 -15.26 4.75 0.41
N LEU A 84 -14.43 4.81 1.47
CA LEU A 84 -13.01 5.11 1.34
C LEU A 84 -12.26 4.05 0.53
N LEU A 85 -12.54 2.76 0.75
CA LEU A 85 -11.97 1.67 -0.04
C LEU A 85 -12.39 1.77 -1.52
N GLN A 86 -13.65 2.07 -1.79
CA GLN A 86 -14.13 2.26 -3.16
C GLN A 86 -13.45 3.46 -3.86
N GLN A 87 -13.25 4.58 -3.15
CA GLN A 87 -12.55 5.73 -3.73
C GLN A 87 -11.06 5.45 -3.96
N ALA A 88 -10.40 4.76 -3.01
CA ALA A 88 -9.02 4.36 -3.19
C ALA A 88 -8.86 3.41 -4.39
N ASP A 89 -9.76 2.44 -4.54
CA ASP A 89 -9.77 1.53 -5.70
C ASP A 89 -9.96 2.31 -7.01
N ARG A 90 -10.93 3.23 -7.08
CA ARG A 90 -11.13 4.09 -8.25
C ARG A 90 -9.92 4.95 -8.60
N ALA A 91 -9.17 5.43 -7.60
CA ALA A 91 -7.97 6.24 -7.82
C ALA A 91 -6.77 5.41 -8.29
N MET A 92 -6.84 4.08 -8.23
CA MET A 92 -5.80 3.15 -8.67
C MET A 92 -5.86 2.84 -10.17
N TYR A 93 -7.07 2.89 -10.76
CA TYR A 93 -7.36 2.65 -12.18
C TYR A 93 -7.28 3.92 -13.02
#